data_AF-A0A5C7WQI3-F1
#
_entry.id   AF-A0A5C7WQI3-F1
#
_cell.length_a   1.000
_cell.length_b   1.000
_cell.length_c   1.000
_cell.angle_alpha   90.00
_cell.angle_beta   90.00
_cell.angle_gamma   90.00
#
_symmetry.space_group_name_H-M   'P 1'
#
loop_
_entity.id
_entity.type
_entity.pdbx_description
1 polymer ?
#
loop_
_entity_poly.entity_id
_entity_poly.type
_entity_poly.pdbx_seq_one_letter_code
_entity_poly.pdbx_strand_id
1 'polypeptide(L)'
;MIELCSTELAPDPGVLESPGGFTWFYVDLVDERGCGATVIWSWGLPFLPGYAHAARIGRPERPIDRPSVNVAVYGPDGERFYLLTEIPPDACSWAADDRSWRLGDCTFTWTDAPGAGGATRTLEADLDLALPTGGRATGRLRLSGQLRRDPQDFSGSAVPGSAGSHVWSPMVAASRGELELNTPDGALRVNGRAYHDRNSATLPLDQLGIRSWWWGRLAFPGRDLIVYRLVPSAPGNPPRDLVVEVTEDGSCRVCEDSGLIFERPRHNVWGLRWPRGASFQDPDGRDVHIQVRTLLDNGPFYQRYLLQGRCDGAESYGIGENLVPHRVDGDLLRPLVRMRVHRANGPNSMWLPLFSGPSQGRWGRLIGRPGKIRV
;
A
#
# COMPACT_ATOMS: atom_id res chain seq x y z
N MET A 1 -4.58 0.10 -17.59
CA MET A 1 -5.63 -0.40 -16.67
C MET A 1 -4.99 -1.41 -15.71
N ILE A 2 -5.61 -1.73 -14.55
CA ILE A 2 -5.09 -2.74 -13.61
C ILE A 2 -5.40 -4.15 -14.09
N GLU A 3 -4.40 -5.01 -14.05
CA GLU A 3 -4.44 -6.41 -14.47
C GLU A 3 -3.99 -7.31 -13.32
N LEU A 4 -4.81 -8.32 -13.00
CA LEU A 4 -4.45 -9.34 -12.03
C LEU A 4 -3.33 -10.21 -12.60
N CYS A 5 -2.29 -10.46 -11.81
CA CYS A 5 -1.06 -11.09 -12.23
C CYS A 5 -0.71 -12.28 -11.35
N SER A 6 -0.12 -13.32 -11.97
CA SER A 6 0.32 -14.52 -11.27
C SER A 6 1.24 -14.21 -10.08
N THR A 7 1.14 -15.03 -9.04
CA THR A 7 2.01 -14.95 -7.85
C THR A 7 3.40 -15.53 -8.08
N GLU A 8 3.57 -16.34 -9.14
CA GLU A 8 4.82 -17.00 -9.50
C GLU A 8 5.75 -16.10 -10.33
N LEU A 9 5.19 -15.11 -11.02
CA LEU A 9 6.00 -14.16 -11.78
C LEU A 9 6.87 -13.37 -10.82
N ALA A 10 8.19 -13.43 -10.99
CA ALA A 10 9.13 -12.56 -10.31
C ALA A 10 8.86 -11.08 -10.67
N PRO A 11 9.25 -10.12 -9.83
CA PRO A 11 9.12 -8.72 -10.18
C PRO A 11 10.02 -8.45 -11.38
N ASP A 12 9.45 -7.91 -12.46
CA ASP A 12 10.19 -7.66 -13.71
C ASP A 12 11.31 -6.63 -13.49
N PRO A 13 12.59 -7.02 -13.60
CA PRO A 13 13.70 -6.08 -13.45
C PRO A 13 13.69 -4.98 -14.52
N GLY A 14 13.10 -5.23 -15.69
CA GLY A 14 12.96 -4.24 -16.77
C GLY A 14 12.11 -3.03 -16.36
N VAL A 15 11.20 -3.19 -15.40
CA VAL A 15 10.46 -2.07 -14.81
C VAL A 15 11.40 -1.07 -14.16
N LEU A 16 12.48 -1.52 -13.51
CA LEU A 16 13.40 -0.66 -12.77
C LEU A 16 14.17 0.31 -13.66
N GLU A 17 14.35 -0.06 -14.94
CA GLU A 17 15.00 0.76 -15.96
C GLU A 17 14.01 1.53 -16.84
N SER A 18 12.70 1.29 -16.70
CA SER A 18 11.65 1.94 -17.49
C SER A 18 11.33 3.33 -16.94
N PRO A 19 11.69 4.44 -17.62
CA PRO A 19 11.53 5.78 -17.08
C PRO A 19 10.08 6.09 -16.73
N GLY A 20 9.86 6.51 -15.49
CA GLY A 20 8.55 6.87 -14.94
C GLY A 20 7.68 5.66 -14.55
N GLY A 21 8.14 4.44 -14.79
CA GLY A 21 7.52 3.22 -14.26
C GLY A 21 7.56 3.17 -12.73
N PHE A 22 7.15 2.05 -12.16
CA PHE A 22 7.24 1.82 -10.72
C PHE A 22 7.10 0.35 -10.39
N THR A 23 7.68 -0.04 -9.25
CA THR A 23 7.31 -1.28 -8.57
C THR A 23 7.20 -1.01 -7.07
N TRP A 24 6.16 -1.55 -6.45
CA TRP A 24 6.05 -1.55 -5.00
C TRP A 24 5.51 -2.87 -4.50
N PHE A 25 5.96 -3.23 -3.32
CA PHE A 25 5.45 -4.30 -2.51
C PHE A 25 4.71 -3.69 -1.35
N TYR A 26 3.53 -4.22 -1.07
CA TYR A 26 2.67 -3.69 -0.03
C TYR A 26 2.27 -4.82 0.91
N VAL A 27 2.26 -4.49 2.20
CA VAL A 27 1.72 -5.33 3.26
C VAL A 27 0.75 -4.49 4.06
N ASP A 28 -0.39 -5.08 4.42
CA ASP A 28 -1.20 -4.58 5.51
C ASP A 28 -1.58 -5.64 6.54
N LEU A 29 -1.71 -5.18 7.78
CA LEU A 29 -2.17 -5.93 8.93
C LEU A 29 -3.39 -5.21 9.51
N VAL A 30 -4.41 -5.95 9.92
CA VAL A 30 -5.54 -5.40 10.67
C VAL A 30 -6.01 -6.39 11.74
N ASP A 31 -6.16 -5.92 12.98
CA ASP A 31 -6.69 -6.71 14.09
C ASP A 31 -8.22 -6.54 14.23
N GLU A 32 -8.83 -7.38 15.08
CA GLU A 32 -10.28 -7.37 15.35
C GLU A 32 -10.77 -6.12 16.07
N ARG A 33 -9.87 -5.21 16.48
CA ARG A 33 -10.19 -3.94 17.15
C ARG A 33 -9.96 -2.74 16.23
N GLY A 34 -9.58 -2.97 14.97
CA GLY A 34 -9.30 -1.91 14.01
C GLY A 34 -7.95 -1.22 14.22
N CYS A 35 -7.03 -1.82 14.98
CA CYS A 35 -5.62 -1.46 14.91
C CYS A 35 -5.03 -2.06 13.64
N GLY A 36 -4.15 -1.33 12.96
CA GLY A 36 -3.58 -1.80 11.71
C GLY A 36 -2.22 -1.21 11.42
N ALA A 37 -1.55 -1.77 10.42
CA ALA A 37 -0.29 -1.25 9.93
C ALA A 37 -0.16 -1.47 8.43
N THR A 38 0.59 -0.61 7.76
CA THR A 38 1.01 -0.81 6.38
C THR A 38 2.52 -0.67 6.27
N VAL A 39 3.15 -1.57 5.52
CA VAL A 39 4.56 -1.49 5.16
C VAL A 39 4.68 -1.56 3.65
N ILE A 40 5.38 -0.61 3.06
CA ILE A 40 5.62 -0.54 1.62
C ILE A 40 7.11 -0.37 1.38
N TRP A 41 7.68 -1.17 0.49
CA TRP A 41 9.00 -0.92 -0.07
C TRP A 41 8.90 -0.89 -1.59
N SER A 42 9.67 -0.03 -2.22
CA SER A 42 9.38 0.38 -3.59
C SER A 42 10.56 0.99 -4.31
N TRP A 43 10.46 1.00 -5.65
CA TRP A 43 11.29 1.76 -6.57
C TRP A 43 10.38 2.60 -7.46
N GLY A 44 10.66 3.90 -7.55
CA GLY A 44 9.85 4.83 -8.35
C GLY A 44 8.44 5.01 -7.80
N LEU A 45 8.24 4.98 -6.48
CA LEU A 45 6.91 5.15 -5.89
C LEU A 45 6.26 6.45 -6.42
N PRO A 46 5.10 6.40 -7.09
CA PRO A 46 4.50 7.58 -7.72
C PRO A 46 4.21 8.74 -6.76
N PHE A 47 4.10 8.43 -5.46
CA PHE A 47 3.84 9.39 -4.40
C PHE A 47 5.07 10.17 -3.93
N LEU A 48 6.27 9.84 -4.43
CA LEU A 48 7.48 10.58 -4.10
C LEU A 48 7.47 11.98 -4.74
N PRO A 49 7.87 13.02 -3.99
CA PRO A 49 7.89 14.37 -4.53
C PRO A 49 8.80 14.48 -5.75
N GLY A 50 8.28 15.10 -6.81
CA GLY A 50 8.98 15.32 -8.06
C GLY A 50 8.90 14.17 -9.06
N TYR A 51 8.59 12.94 -8.65
CA TYR A 51 8.67 11.77 -9.53
C TYR A 51 7.61 11.80 -10.64
N ALA A 52 6.33 11.84 -10.27
CA ALA A 52 5.24 11.93 -11.24
C ALA A 52 5.23 13.27 -12.00
N HIS A 53 5.67 14.37 -11.39
CA HIS A 53 5.83 15.64 -12.11
C HIS A 53 6.92 15.57 -13.18
N ALA A 54 8.07 14.97 -12.88
CA ALA A 54 9.18 14.86 -13.82
C ALA A 54 8.73 14.09 -15.08
N ALA A 55 7.97 13.00 -14.91
CA ALA A 55 7.34 12.29 -16.02
C ALA A 55 6.39 13.20 -16.84
N ARG A 56 5.52 13.98 -16.18
CA ARG A 56 4.57 14.89 -16.85
C ARG A 56 5.22 15.98 -17.69
N ILE A 57 6.40 16.46 -17.30
CA ILE A 57 7.14 17.49 -18.05
C ILE A 57 8.13 16.90 -19.07
N GLY A 58 8.03 15.60 -19.36
CA GLY A 58 8.88 14.92 -20.34
C GLY A 58 10.30 14.62 -19.84
N ARG A 59 10.51 14.53 -18.53
CA ARG A 59 11.78 14.17 -17.89
C ARG A 59 11.59 13.00 -16.89
N PRO A 60 10.98 11.87 -17.31
CA PRO A 60 10.76 10.75 -16.39
C PRO A 60 12.11 10.24 -15.85
N GLU A 61 12.14 10.01 -14.55
CA GLU A 61 13.29 9.38 -13.87
C GLU A 61 13.12 7.87 -13.85
N ARG A 62 14.21 7.12 -13.68
CA ARG A 62 14.13 5.66 -13.58
C ARG A 62 13.71 5.25 -12.15
N PRO A 63 12.88 4.21 -11.99
CA PRO A 63 12.51 3.71 -10.68
C PRO A 63 13.70 3.29 -9.82
N ILE A 64 14.73 2.71 -10.43
CA ILE A 64 15.95 2.25 -9.73
C ILE A 64 16.63 3.39 -8.95
N ASP A 65 16.52 4.62 -9.45
CA ASP A 65 17.14 5.82 -8.87
C ASP A 65 16.29 6.44 -7.74
N ARG A 66 15.09 5.91 -7.47
CA ARG A 66 14.11 6.48 -6.52
C ARG A 66 13.53 5.43 -5.56
N PRO A 67 14.35 4.68 -4.79
CA PRO A 67 13.84 3.71 -3.83
C PRO A 67 13.25 4.37 -2.58
N SER A 68 12.24 3.74 -1.98
CA SER A 68 11.66 4.23 -0.73
C SER A 68 10.99 3.15 0.12
N VAL A 69 10.94 3.41 1.43
CA VAL A 69 10.26 2.59 2.43
C VAL A 69 9.22 3.43 3.16
N ASN A 70 7.99 2.93 3.27
CA ASN A 70 6.93 3.48 4.10
C ASN A 70 6.55 2.50 5.21
N VAL A 71 6.41 3.02 6.43
CA VAL A 71 5.82 2.31 7.56
C VAL A 71 4.77 3.24 8.17
N ALA A 72 3.55 2.73 8.32
CA ALA A 72 2.50 3.42 9.03
C ALA A 72 1.80 2.47 9.98
N VAL A 73 1.49 2.97 11.19
CA VAL A 73 0.76 2.23 12.22
C VAL A 73 -0.43 3.06 12.65
N TYR A 74 -1.57 2.39 12.80
CA TYR A 74 -2.87 2.96 13.05
C TYR A 74 -3.50 2.32 14.28
N GLY A 75 -4.21 3.12 15.07
CA GLY A 75 -5.20 2.64 16.02
C GLY A 75 -6.61 2.89 15.49
N PRO A 76 -7.65 2.47 16.22
CA PRO A 76 -9.05 2.69 15.83
C PRO A 76 -9.37 4.18 15.63
N ASP A 77 -8.69 5.05 16.38
CA ASP A 77 -8.88 6.51 16.37
C ASP A 77 -8.03 7.25 15.33
N GLY A 78 -7.17 6.55 14.56
CA GLY A 78 -6.34 7.13 13.51
C GLY A 78 -4.85 6.82 13.61
N GLU A 79 -4.03 7.65 12.96
CA GLU A 79 -2.59 7.48 12.84
C GLU A 79 -1.86 7.49 14.20
N ARG A 80 -1.06 6.44 14.45
CA ARG A 80 -0.17 6.30 15.61
C ARG A 80 1.28 6.56 15.23
N PHE A 81 1.68 6.16 14.03
CA PHE A 81 3.00 6.38 13.47
C PHE A 81 2.92 6.47 11.95
N TYR A 82 3.74 7.33 11.35
CA TYR A 82 3.92 7.38 9.90
C TYR A 82 5.34 7.78 9.57
N LEU A 83 5.96 7.08 8.63
CA LEU A 83 7.23 7.48 8.06
C LEU A 83 7.31 6.98 6.62
N LEU A 84 7.53 7.88 5.67
CA LEU A 84 7.91 7.56 4.30
C LEU A 84 9.31 8.12 4.07
N THR A 85 10.28 7.23 3.82
CA THR A 85 11.68 7.60 3.60
C THR A 85 12.12 7.21 2.20
N GLU A 86 12.57 8.20 1.43
CA GLU A 86 13.33 8.02 0.20
C GLU A 86 14.79 7.66 0.55
N ILE A 87 15.23 6.53 0.01
CA ILE A 87 16.51 5.88 0.33
C ILE A 87 17.51 6.18 -0.79
N PRO A 88 18.81 6.34 -0.48
CA PRO A 88 19.85 6.50 -1.49
C PRO A 88 19.96 5.23 -2.36
N PRO A 89 20.00 5.34 -3.70
CA PRO A 89 20.07 4.16 -4.58
C PRO A 89 21.30 3.27 -4.34
N ASP A 90 22.43 3.87 -3.96
CA ASP A 90 23.68 3.17 -3.62
C ASP A 90 23.60 2.39 -2.30
N ALA A 91 22.61 2.68 -1.46
CA ALA A 91 22.29 1.93 -0.25
C ALA A 91 21.23 0.84 -0.47
N CYS A 92 20.84 0.59 -1.74
CA CYS A 92 19.84 -0.40 -2.10
C CYS A 92 20.48 -1.56 -2.87
N SER A 93 20.04 -2.77 -2.55
CA SER A 93 20.40 -3.96 -3.32
C SER A 93 19.21 -4.86 -3.52
N TRP A 94 19.14 -5.44 -4.70
CA TRP A 94 18.16 -6.45 -5.09
C TRP A 94 18.91 -7.77 -5.26
N ALA A 95 18.53 -8.80 -4.52
CA ALA A 95 19.19 -10.09 -4.60
C ALA A 95 18.82 -10.81 -5.90
N ALA A 96 19.77 -11.52 -6.49
CA ALA A 96 19.59 -12.22 -7.76
C ALA A 96 18.53 -13.34 -7.73
N ASP A 97 18.05 -13.72 -6.55
CA ASP A 97 16.97 -14.68 -6.38
C ASP A 97 15.57 -14.06 -6.50
N ASP A 98 15.45 -12.74 -6.59
CA ASP A 98 14.20 -11.98 -6.61
C ASP A 98 13.31 -12.21 -5.37
N ARG A 99 13.93 -12.58 -4.24
CA ARG A 99 13.25 -12.87 -2.97
C ARG A 99 13.76 -12.07 -1.80
N SER A 100 14.86 -11.34 -2.00
CA SER A 100 15.51 -10.57 -0.94
C SER A 100 15.88 -9.15 -1.43
N TRP A 101 15.57 -8.15 -0.61
CA TRP A 101 15.88 -6.75 -0.88
C TRP A 101 16.49 -6.10 0.35
N ARG A 102 17.44 -5.19 0.11
CA ARG A 102 17.95 -4.25 1.10
C ARG A 102 17.65 -2.84 0.62
N LEU A 103 17.04 -2.03 1.49
CA LEU A 103 16.82 -0.60 1.25
C LEU A 103 17.34 0.17 2.47
N GLY A 104 18.55 0.71 2.35
CA GLY A 104 19.23 1.32 3.48
C GLY A 104 19.54 0.25 4.53
N ASP A 105 19.08 0.45 5.76
CA ASP A 105 19.25 -0.51 6.85
C ASP A 105 18.09 -1.50 6.99
N CYS A 106 17.04 -1.36 6.17
CA CYS A 106 15.94 -2.32 6.13
C CYS A 106 16.26 -3.52 5.24
N THR A 107 15.81 -4.70 5.65
CA THR A 107 15.83 -5.93 4.83
C THR A 107 14.42 -6.47 4.67
N PHE A 108 14.15 -7.07 3.52
CA PHE A 108 12.89 -7.72 3.18
C PHE A 108 13.23 -9.04 2.52
N THR A 109 12.68 -10.14 3.01
CA THR A 109 12.95 -11.48 2.47
C THR A 109 11.69 -12.32 2.50
N TRP A 110 11.44 -13.12 1.47
CA TRP A 110 10.44 -14.17 1.56
C TRP A 110 10.98 -15.55 1.18
N THR A 111 10.38 -16.58 1.79
CA THR A 111 10.67 -17.98 1.49
C THR A 111 9.38 -18.72 1.21
N ASP A 112 9.43 -19.63 0.23
CA ASP A 112 8.29 -20.45 -0.16
C ASP A 112 8.57 -21.91 0.25
N ALA A 113 7.74 -22.46 1.13
CA ALA A 113 7.81 -23.85 1.55
C ALA A 113 6.71 -24.66 0.84
N PRO A 114 7.04 -25.75 0.11
CA PRO A 114 6.04 -26.57 -0.56
C PRO A 114 5.15 -27.30 0.45
N GLY A 115 3.87 -27.43 0.14
CA GLY A 115 2.89 -28.16 0.94
C GLY A 115 1.80 -28.81 0.08
N ALA A 116 0.98 -29.66 0.70
CA ALA A 116 -0.07 -30.42 0.00
C ALA A 116 -1.12 -29.53 -0.71
N GLY A 117 -1.30 -28.28 -0.27
CA GLY A 117 -2.19 -27.28 -0.86
C GLY A 117 -1.50 -26.22 -1.72
N GLY A 118 -0.21 -26.39 -2.05
CA GLY A 118 0.60 -25.35 -2.69
C GLY A 118 1.68 -24.82 -1.76
N ALA A 119 2.40 -23.79 -2.20
CA ALA A 119 3.49 -23.22 -1.44
C ALA A 119 2.98 -22.23 -0.38
N THR A 120 3.52 -22.34 0.83
CA THR A 120 3.33 -21.36 1.90
C THR A 120 4.44 -20.34 1.83
N ARG A 121 4.08 -19.06 1.64
CA ARG A 121 5.03 -17.95 1.68
C ARG A 121 5.14 -17.40 3.09
N THR A 122 6.37 -17.31 3.60
CA THR A 122 6.71 -16.51 4.78
C THR A 122 7.46 -15.28 4.32
N LEU A 123 6.95 -14.09 4.65
CA LEU A 123 7.64 -12.82 4.45
C LEU A 123 8.14 -12.33 5.82
N GLU A 124 9.41 -11.93 5.86
CA GLU A 124 10.05 -11.29 7.00
C GLU A 124 10.68 -9.98 6.55
N ALA A 125 10.56 -8.95 7.38
CA ALA A 125 11.29 -7.71 7.19
C ALA A 125 11.86 -7.21 8.51
N ASP A 126 13.16 -6.91 8.52
CA ASP A 126 13.77 -6.13 9.60
C ASP A 126 13.78 -4.66 9.16
N LEU A 127 13.14 -3.82 9.96
CA LEU A 127 12.97 -2.40 9.71
C LEU A 127 13.96 -1.63 10.56
N ASP A 128 14.72 -0.74 9.95
CA ASP A 128 15.58 0.19 10.68
C ASP A 128 15.67 1.53 9.93
N LEU A 129 14.89 2.51 10.40
CA LEU A 129 14.67 3.78 9.71
C LEU A 129 15.06 4.94 10.62
N ALA A 130 15.95 5.80 10.12
CA ALA A 130 16.28 7.06 10.79
C ALA A 130 15.07 7.99 10.84
N LEU A 131 14.82 8.60 12.00
CA LEU A 131 13.75 9.57 12.18
C LEU A 131 14.26 11.00 11.89
N PRO A 132 13.44 11.85 11.24
CA PRO A 132 13.82 13.25 10.96
C PRO A 132 14.10 14.09 12.21
N THR A 133 13.67 13.62 13.38
CA THR A 133 13.76 14.32 14.68
C THR A 133 14.90 13.78 15.55
N GLY A 134 15.73 12.88 15.02
CA GLY A 134 16.73 12.13 15.77
C GLY A 134 16.18 10.83 16.35
N GLY A 135 17.05 9.84 16.50
CA GLY A 135 16.67 8.46 16.85
C GLY A 135 16.25 7.64 15.64
N ARG A 136 15.77 6.42 15.90
CA ARG A 136 15.44 5.43 14.87
C ARG A 136 14.12 4.74 15.20
N ALA A 137 13.40 4.32 14.17
CA ALA A 137 12.30 3.38 14.27
C ALA A 137 12.82 2.01 13.84
N THR A 138 12.92 1.07 14.79
CA THR A 138 13.42 -0.29 14.55
C THR A 138 12.30 -1.29 14.75
N GLY A 139 12.25 -2.36 13.97
CA GLY A 139 11.15 -3.29 14.10
C GLY A 139 11.28 -4.54 13.26
N ARG A 140 10.31 -5.44 13.42
CA ARG A 140 10.18 -6.65 12.63
C ARG A 140 8.75 -6.83 12.16
N LEU A 141 8.59 -7.12 10.89
CA LEU A 141 7.37 -7.58 10.26
C LEU A 141 7.52 -9.07 9.94
N ARG A 142 6.52 -9.87 10.27
CA ARG A 142 6.43 -11.25 9.79
C ARG A 142 5.00 -11.57 9.39
N LEU A 143 4.82 -12.22 8.24
CA LEU A 143 3.54 -12.83 7.86
C LEU A 143 3.78 -14.17 7.20
N SER A 144 2.78 -15.04 7.28
CA SER A 144 2.81 -16.34 6.61
C SER A 144 1.41 -16.75 6.18
N GLY A 145 1.30 -17.25 4.94
CA GLY A 145 0.05 -17.79 4.40
C GLY A 145 0.29 -18.60 3.13
N GLN A 146 -0.76 -19.29 2.67
CA GLN A 146 -0.72 -19.95 1.36
C GLN A 146 -0.55 -18.90 0.26
N LEU A 147 0.29 -19.20 -0.73
CA LEU A 147 0.32 -18.41 -1.96
C LEU A 147 -1.04 -18.53 -2.65
N ARG A 148 -1.55 -17.38 -3.11
CA ARG A 148 -2.74 -17.36 -3.95
C ARG A 148 -2.47 -18.19 -5.21
N ARG A 149 -3.33 -19.17 -5.46
CA ARG A 149 -3.39 -19.92 -6.71
C ARG A 149 -4.12 -19.10 -7.77
N ASP A 150 -3.62 -19.13 -9.00
CA ASP A 150 -4.30 -18.45 -10.09
C ASP A 150 -5.66 -19.11 -10.39
N PRO A 151 -6.71 -18.31 -10.67
CA PRO A 151 -8.03 -18.87 -10.99
C PRO A 151 -8.00 -19.71 -12.27
N GLN A 152 -8.91 -20.67 -12.44
CA GLN A 152 -8.90 -21.57 -13.61
C GLN A 152 -9.09 -20.83 -14.95
N ASP A 153 -9.89 -19.77 -14.96
CA ASP A 153 -10.09 -18.88 -16.12
C ASP A 153 -9.08 -17.71 -16.16
N PHE A 154 -7.96 -17.84 -15.43
CA PHE A 154 -6.87 -16.88 -15.49
C PHE A 154 -6.25 -16.94 -16.89
N SER A 155 -6.77 -16.11 -17.79
CA SER A 155 -6.08 -15.76 -19.02
C SER A 155 -4.90 -14.87 -18.64
N GLY A 156 -3.84 -15.47 -18.09
CA GLY A 156 -2.52 -14.88 -17.94
C GLY A 156 -1.85 -14.58 -19.29
N SER A 157 -2.64 -14.13 -20.27
CA SER A 157 -2.24 -13.73 -21.62
C SER A 157 -1.68 -12.31 -21.65
N ALA A 158 -1.67 -11.58 -20.54
CA ALA A 158 -0.67 -10.54 -20.42
C ALA A 158 0.68 -11.27 -20.30
N VAL A 159 1.33 -11.48 -21.45
CA VAL A 159 2.79 -11.46 -21.50
C VAL A 159 3.22 -10.32 -20.56
N PRO A 160 4.08 -10.56 -19.55
CA PRO A 160 4.65 -9.47 -18.78
C PRO A 160 5.12 -8.38 -19.75
N GLY A 161 4.49 -7.21 -19.72
CA GLY A 161 4.77 -6.17 -20.70
C GLY A 161 3.95 -6.18 -22.00
N SER A 162 2.63 -6.42 -21.95
CA SER A 162 1.78 -5.60 -22.83
C SER A 162 2.10 -4.15 -22.45
N ALA A 163 2.78 -3.43 -23.34
CA ALA A 163 3.45 -2.18 -22.97
C ALA A 163 2.44 -1.22 -22.30
N GLY A 164 2.62 -0.95 -21.01
CA GLY A 164 1.82 0.03 -20.27
C GLY A 164 0.64 -0.45 -19.43
N SER A 165 0.54 -1.73 -19.03
CA SER A 165 -0.44 -2.16 -18.02
C SER A 165 0.06 -1.98 -16.57
N HIS A 166 -0.88 -1.79 -15.63
CA HIS A 166 -0.61 -1.80 -14.19
C HIS A 166 -0.83 -3.23 -13.70
N VAL A 167 0.26 -3.94 -13.49
CA VAL A 167 0.27 -5.32 -13.02
C VAL A 167 0.07 -5.34 -11.51
N TRP A 168 -0.94 -6.06 -11.03
CA TRP A 168 -1.26 -6.24 -9.61
C TRP A 168 -1.28 -7.72 -9.26
N SER A 169 -0.46 -8.14 -8.29
CA SER A 169 -0.34 -9.53 -7.85
C SER A 169 -0.56 -9.64 -6.34
N PRO A 170 -1.79 -9.93 -5.87
CA PRO A 170 -2.04 -10.32 -4.49
C PRO A 170 -1.42 -11.70 -4.26
N MET A 171 -0.33 -11.74 -3.50
CA MET A 171 0.49 -12.95 -3.34
C MET A 171 0.04 -13.77 -2.13
N VAL A 172 -0.19 -13.10 -1.00
CA VAL A 172 -0.65 -13.74 0.24
C VAL A 172 -1.85 -12.94 0.75
N ALA A 173 -2.93 -13.64 1.05
CA ALA A 173 -4.14 -13.07 1.63
C ALA A 173 -4.75 -14.09 2.59
N ALA A 174 -5.79 -13.69 3.31
CA ALA A 174 -6.46 -14.50 4.32
C ALA A 174 -5.47 -15.12 5.34
N SER A 175 -4.40 -14.40 5.63
CA SER A 175 -3.27 -14.91 6.40
C SER A 175 -3.16 -14.21 7.76
N ARG A 176 -2.14 -14.56 8.55
CA ARG A 176 -1.80 -13.85 9.79
C ARG A 176 -0.40 -13.29 9.73
N GLY A 177 -0.22 -12.17 10.42
CA GLY A 177 1.06 -11.53 10.55
C GLY A 177 1.12 -10.62 11.75
N GLU A 178 2.33 -10.19 12.04
CA GLU A 178 2.66 -9.31 13.15
C GLU A 178 3.68 -8.26 12.72
N LEU A 179 3.52 -7.07 13.28
CA LEU A 179 4.48 -5.98 13.22
C LEU A 179 4.76 -5.53 14.65
N GLU A 180 6.03 -5.54 15.03
CA GLU A 180 6.53 -4.82 16.19
C GLU A 180 7.45 -3.70 15.73
N LEU A 181 7.15 -2.47 16.15
CA LEU A 181 7.92 -1.27 15.82
C LEU A 181 8.27 -0.52 17.10
N ASN A 182 9.55 -0.49 17.43
CA ASN A 182 10.13 0.31 18.49
C ASN A 182 10.43 1.71 17.97
N THR A 183 9.87 2.71 18.65
CA THR A 183 10.11 4.13 18.39
C THR A 183 10.67 4.80 19.64
N PRO A 184 11.23 6.01 19.55
CA PRO A 184 11.67 6.75 20.74
C PRO A 184 10.55 6.98 21.77
N ASP A 185 9.29 6.99 21.34
CA ASP A 185 8.12 7.22 22.19
C ASP A 185 7.49 5.91 22.72
N GLY A 186 8.06 4.75 22.37
CA GLY A 186 7.61 3.43 22.84
C GLY A 186 7.43 2.41 21.71
N ALA A 187 7.03 1.20 22.10
CA ALA A 187 6.76 0.08 21.19
C ALA A 187 5.31 0.11 20.69
N LEU A 188 5.14 -0.10 19.39
CA LEU A 188 3.87 -0.28 18.71
C LEU A 188 3.78 -1.71 18.20
N ARG A 189 2.66 -2.38 18.45
CA ARG A 189 2.46 -3.78 18.07
C ARG A 189 1.12 -3.96 17.39
N VAL A 190 1.12 -4.66 16.26
CA VAL A 190 -0.08 -5.07 15.54
C VAL A 190 0.05 -6.55 15.24
N ASN A 191 -0.91 -7.36 15.68
CA ASN A 191 -1.03 -8.76 15.32
C ASN A 191 -2.45 -8.95 14.77
N GLY A 192 -2.56 -9.44 13.54
CA GLY A 192 -3.84 -9.49 12.87
C GLY A 192 -3.82 -10.21 11.55
N ARG A 193 -4.89 -10.01 10.79
CA ARG A 193 -5.06 -10.55 9.45
C ARG A 193 -4.13 -9.83 8.49
N ALA A 194 -3.36 -10.60 7.74
CA ALA A 194 -2.29 -10.08 6.89
C ALA A 194 -2.58 -10.27 5.41
N TYR A 195 -2.14 -9.30 4.62
CA TYR A 195 -2.19 -9.31 3.17
C TYR A 195 -0.88 -8.78 2.62
N HIS A 196 -0.44 -9.35 1.50
CA HIS A 196 0.77 -8.97 0.81
C HIS A 196 0.55 -9.02 -0.70
N ASP A 197 0.84 -7.90 -1.37
CA ASP A 197 0.81 -7.81 -2.82
C ASP A 197 2.06 -7.14 -3.42
N ARG A 198 2.14 -7.24 -4.74
CA ARG A 198 3.04 -6.49 -5.59
C ARG A 198 2.24 -5.74 -6.63
N ASN A 199 2.69 -4.53 -6.92
CA ASN A 199 2.22 -3.72 -8.03
C ASN A 199 3.39 -3.30 -8.90
N SER A 200 3.23 -3.27 -10.22
CA SER A 200 4.28 -2.81 -11.14
C SER A 200 3.70 -2.24 -12.42
N ALA A 201 4.38 -1.26 -13.01
CA ALA A 201 4.07 -0.76 -14.35
C ALA A 201 5.33 -0.18 -15.00
N THR A 202 5.44 -0.31 -16.33
CA THR A 202 6.52 0.30 -17.11
C THR A 202 6.21 1.74 -17.55
N LEU A 203 4.98 2.21 -17.31
CA LEU A 203 4.56 3.58 -17.60
C LEU A 203 4.28 4.39 -16.33
N PRO A 204 4.38 5.73 -16.40
CA PRO A 204 3.89 6.63 -15.38
C PRO A 204 2.44 6.37 -14.98
N LEU A 205 2.14 6.51 -13.69
CA LEU A 205 0.82 6.21 -13.14
C LEU A 205 -0.33 6.98 -13.81
N ASP A 206 -0.09 8.22 -14.21
CA ASP A 206 -1.06 9.07 -14.90
C ASP A 206 -1.28 8.69 -16.38
N GLN A 207 -0.40 7.85 -16.95
CA GLN A 207 -0.50 7.33 -18.31
C GLN A 207 -1.17 5.96 -18.41
N LEU A 208 -1.52 5.33 -17.28
CA LEU A 208 -2.16 4.00 -17.24
C LEU A 208 -3.66 4.01 -17.61
N GLY A 209 -4.19 5.18 -17.99
CA GLY A 209 -5.60 5.37 -18.36
C GLY A 209 -6.57 5.33 -17.18
N ILE A 210 -6.09 5.58 -15.96
CA ILE A 210 -6.89 5.54 -14.73
C ILE A 210 -7.14 6.97 -14.21
N ARG A 211 -8.41 7.39 -14.17
CA ARG A 211 -8.82 8.70 -13.64
C ARG A 211 -8.81 8.71 -12.12
N SER A 212 -9.34 7.64 -11.54
CA SER A 212 -9.36 7.39 -10.11
C SER A 212 -9.55 5.91 -9.85
N TRP A 213 -9.03 5.42 -8.73
CA TRP A 213 -9.39 4.12 -8.21
C TRP A 213 -9.85 4.20 -6.76
N TRP A 214 -10.73 3.28 -6.39
CA TRP A 214 -10.99 2.91 -5.01
C TRP A 214 -10.62 1.45 -4.84
N TRP A 215 -9.86 1.15 -3.79
CA TRP A 215 -9.47 -0.20 -3.40
C TRP A 215 -9.93 -0.47 -1.98
N GLY A 216 -10.32 -1.69 -1.67
CA GLY A 216 -10.61 -2.09 -0.31
C GLY A 216 -10.40 -3.58 -0.11
N ARG A 217 -9.74 -3.94 0.99
CA ARG A 217 -9.64 -5.31 1.50
C ARG A 217 -10.53 -5.44 2.73
N LEU A 218 -11.30 -6.51 2.83
CA LEU A 218 -12.02 -6.94 4.03
C LEU A 218 -11.49 -8.30 4.47
N ALA A 219 -10.97 -8.39 5.70
CA ALA A 219 -10.35 -9.60 6.21
C ALA A 219 -11.36 -10.41 7.05
N PHE A 220 -12.24 -11.15 6.40
CA PHE A 220 -13.21 -12.03 7.06
C PHE A 220 -12.51 -13.29 7.64
N PRO A 221 -13.15 -14.00 8.58
CA PRO A 221 -12.67 -15.32 8.98
C PRO A 221 -12.59 -16.26 7.76
N GLY A 222 -11.48 -16.98 7.57
CA GLY A 222 -11.31 -17.93 6.47
C GLY A 222 -10.97 -17.33 5.10
N ARG A 223 -11.21 -16.03 4.88
CA ARG A 223 -11.07 -15.41 3.55
C ARG A 223 -10.85 -13.91 3.59
N ASP A 224 -10.25 -13.38 2.54
CA ASP A 224 -10.21 -11.95 2.26
C ASP A 224 -11.04 -11.64 1.01
N LEU A 225 -11.81 -10.56 1.06
CA LEU A 225 -12.48 -9.97 -0.09
C LEU A 225 -11.79 -8.66 -0.46
N ILE A 226 -11.27 -8.59 -1.68
CA ILE A 226 -10.58 -7.42 -2.22
C ILE A 226 -11.46 -6.83 -3.31
N VAL A 227 -11.72 -5.54 -3.25
CA VAL A 227 -12.65 -4.83 -4.13
C VAL A 227 -11.94 -3.65 -4.77
N TYR A 228 -12.02 -3.55 -6.09
CA TYR A 228 -11.59 -2.39 -6.85
C TYR A 228 -12.79 -1.74 -7.55
N ARG A 229 -12.80 -0.41 -7.57
CA ARG A 229 -13.49 0.39 -8.60
C ARG A 229 -12.46 1.20 -9.36
N LEU A 230 -12.32 0.91 -10.64
CA LEU A 230 -11.41 1.60 -11.55
C LEU A 230 -12.24 2.49 -12.48
N VAL A 231 -11.98 3.79 -12.43
CA VAL A 231 -12.65 4.75 -13.29
C VAL A 231 -11.71 5.13 -14.41
N PRO A 232 -12.02 4.81 -15.68
CA PRO A 232 -11.16 5.16 -16.81
C PRO A 232 -11.00 6.68 -17.00
N SER A 233 -9.85 7.08 -17.54
CA SER A 233 -9.58 8.47 -17.97
C SER A 233 -10.30 8.83 -19.27
N ALA A 234 -10.53 7.85 -20.15
CA ALA A 234 -11.25 8.07 -21.40
C ALA A 234 -12.73 8.44 -21.12
N PRO A 235 -13.23 9.58 -21.62
CA PRO A 235 -14.62 9.97 -21.45
C PRO A 235 -15.59 8.93 -22.01
N GLY A 236 -16.70 8.67 -21.30
CA GLY A 236 -17.74 7.75 -21.75
C GLY A 236 -17.52 6.27 -21.41
N ASN A 237 -16.30 5.87 -21.04
CA ASN A 237 -16.05 4.48 -20.61
C ASN A 237 -16.61 4.25 -19.19
N PRO A 238 -17.37 3.15 -18.97
CA PRO A 238 -17.90 2.85 -17.65
C PRO A 238 -16.79 2.49 -16.65
N PRO A 239 -17.01 2.67 -15.34
CA PRO A 239 -16.14 2.11 -14.32
C PRO A 239 -16.03 0.59 -14.48
N ARG A 240 -14.86 0.03 -14.21
CA ARG A 240 -14.64 -1.40 -14.06
C ARG A 240 -14.58 -1.73 -12.57
N ASP A 241 -15.44 -2.64 -12.14
CA ASP A 241 -15.44 -3.14 -10.78
C ASP A 241 -14.91 -4.57 -10.77
N LEU A 242 -14.08 -4.88 -9.78
CA LEU A 242 -13.42 -6.17 -9.64
C LEU A 242 -13.50 -6.60 -8.19
N VAL A 243 -13.98 -7.82 -7.96
CA VAL A 243 -13.96 -8.46 -6.65
C VAL A 243 -13.07 -9.70 -6.74
N VAL A 244 -12.08 -9.79 -5.87
CA VAL A 244 -11.19 -10.93 -5.74
C VAL A 244 -11.37 -11.51 -4.34
N GLU A 245 -11.82 -12.76 -4.28
CA GLU A 245 -11.82 -13.53 -3.05
C GLU A 245 -10.57 -14.39 -3.01
N VAL A 246 -9.88 -14.39 -1.87
CA VAL A 246 -8.81 -15.35 -1.57
C VAL A 246 -9.06 -16.02 -0.24
N THR A 247 -9.03 -17.34 -0.19
CA THR A 247 -9.24 -18.14 1.02
C THR A 247 -7.92 -18.55 1.67
N GLU A 248 -7.99 -18.99 2.94
CA GLU A 248 -6.83 -19.41 3.75
C GLU A 248 -5.99 -20.53 3.09
N ASP A 249 -6.61 -21.36 2.26
CA ASP A 249 -5.93 -22.41 1.51
C ASP A 249 -5.24 -21.90 0.23
N GLY A 250 -5.40 -20.61 -0.12
CA GLY A 250 -4.87 -20.00 -1.34
C GLY A 250 -5.80 -20.06 -2.56
N SER A 251 -7.02 -20.62 -2.46
CA SER A 251 -7.97 -20.56 -3.58
C SER A 251 -8.34 -19.13 -3.91
N CYS A 252 -8.41 -18.81 -5.20
CA CYS A 252 -8.74 -17.48 -5.70
C CYS A 252 -9.97 -17.55 -6.60
N ARG A 253 -10.93 -16.67 -6.36
CA ARG A 253 -12.07 -16.43 -7.27
C ARG A 253 -12.13 -14.97 -7.65
N VAL A 254 -12.47 -14.70 -8.90
CA VAL A 254 -12.55 -13.35 -9.45
C VAL A 254 -13.95 -13.16 -10.02
N CYS A 255 -14.58 -12.05 -9.67
CA CYS A 255 -15.88 -11.65 -10.18
C CYS A 255 -15.76 -10.23 -10.74
N GLU A 256 -16.03 -10.10 -12.02
CA GLU A 256 -16.37 -8.82 -12.65
C GLU A 256 -17.91 -8.69 -12.58
N ASP A 257 -18.41 -7.47 -12.39
CA ASP A 257 -19.85 -7.17 -12.25
C ASP A 257 -20.54 -7.63 -10.95
N SER A 258 -19.86 -7.49 -9.81
CA SER A 258 -20.41 -7.78 -8.47
C SER A 258 -21.56 -6.87 -7.99
N GLY A 259 -22.12 -6.02 -8.86
CA GLY A 259 -23.15 -5.06 -8.47
C GLY A 259 -22.68 -4.03 -7.44
N LEU A 260 -21.41 -3.61 -7.50
CA LEU A 260 -20.84 -2.66 -6.54
C LEU A 260 -21.59 -1.32 -6.59
N ILE A 261 -22.10 -0.90 -5.44
CA ILE A 261 -22.84 0.35 -5.25
C ILE A 261 -22.13 1.14 -4.15
N PHE A 262 -21.71 2.37 -4.45
CA PHE A 262 -21.20 3.28 -3.44
C PHE A 262 -22.31 4.15 -2.86
N GLU A 263 -22.29 4.32 -1.56
CA GLU A 263 -23.11 5.32 -0.88
C GLU A 263 -22.71 6.75 -1.27
N ARG A 264 -23.54 7.71 -0.88
CA ARG A 264 -23.28 9.14 -1.10
C ARG A 264 -21.88 9.52 -0.59
N PRO A 265 -21.04 10.11 -1.44
CA PRO A 265 -19.67 10.40 -1.07
C PRO A 265 -19.59 11.61 -0.14
N ARG A 266 -18.57 11.60 0.72
CA ARG A 266 -18.04 12.78 1.41
C ARG A 266 -16.98 13.45 0.54
N HIS A 267 -16.57 14.65 0.93
CA HIS A 267 -15.44 15.35 0.33
C HIS A 267 -14.57 15.97 1.42
N ASN A 268 -13.29 16.17 1.11
CA ASN A 268 -12.36 16.89 1.98
C ASN A 268 -12.19 18.32 1.45
N VAL A 269 -11.41 19.11 2.17
CA VAL A 269 -11.09 20.50 1.82
C VAL A 269 -10.40 20.64 0.45
N TRP A 270 -9.82 19.56 -0.08
CA TRP A 270 -9.18 19.48 -1.39
C TRP A 270 -10.12 18.98 -2.51
N GLY A 271 -11.40 18.79 -2.19
CA GLY A 271 -12.42 18.29 -3.12
C GLY A 271 -12.24 16.83 -3.51
N LEU A 272 -11.40 16.06 -2.79
CA LEU A 272 -11.28 14.62 -3.01
C LEU A 272 -12.52 13.94 -2.41
N ARG A 273 -13.19 13.11 -3.22
CA ARG A 273 -14.44 12.44 -2.87
C ARG A 273 -14.18 11.00 -2.49
N TRP A 274 -14.84 10.52 -1.44
CA TRP A 274 -14.80 9.12 -1.03
C TRP A 274 -16.17 8.65 -0.53
N PRO A 275 -16.50 7.36 -0.67
CA PRO A 275 -17.76 6.82 -0.21
C PRO A 275 -17.86 6.80 1.32
N ARG A 276 -19.08 6.89 1.87
CA ARG A 276 -19.34 6.58 3.29
C ARG A 276 -19.36 5.07 3.55
N GLY A 277 -19.74 4.33 2.54
CA GLY A 277 -19.84 2.89 2.53
C GLY A 277 -20.07 2.40 1.11
N ALA A 278 -20.05 1.08 0.94
CA ALA A 278 -20.34 0.43 -0.31
C ALA A 278 -21.08 -0.88 -0.04
N SER A 279 -21.77 -1.41 -1.04
CA SER A 279 -22.30 -2.77 -1.02
C SER A 279 -22.03 -3.46 -2.34
N PHE A 280 -21.81 -4.76 -2.31
CA PHE A 280 -21.58 -5.59 -3.49
C PHE A 280 -21.93 -7.04 -3.16
N GLN A 281 -22.00 -7.89 -4.18
CA GLN A 281 -22.17 -9.33 -4.01
C GLN A 281 -20.82 -10.03 -4.07
N ASP A 282 -20.56 -10.91 -3.10
CA ASP A 282 -19.39 -11.78 -3.16
C ASP A 282 -19.54 -12.83 -4.29
N PRO A 283 -18.50 -13.64 -4.59
CA PRO A 283 -18.58 -14.62 -5.66
C PRO A 283 -19.66 -15.70 -5.50
N ASP A 284 -20.28 -15.84 -4.32
CA ASP A 284 -21.42 -16.74 -4.07
C ASP A 284 -22.78 -16.00 -4.14
N GLY A 285 -22.79 -14.72 -4.51
CA GLY A 285 -23.98 -13.90 -4.62
C GLY A 285 -24.46 -13.32 -3.29
N ARG A 286 -23.64 -13.36 -2.23
CA ARG A 286 -24.03 -12.86 -0.90
C ARG A 286 -23.77 -11.38 -0.76
N ASP A 287 -24.69 -10.68 -0.11
CA ASP A 287 -24.57 -9.25 0.11
C ASP A 287 -23.47 -8.93 1.14
N VAL A 288 -22.49 -8.16 0.69
CA VAL A 288 -21.41 -7.63 1.51
C VAL A 288 -21.60 -6.12 1.67
N HIS A 289 -21.59 -5.66 2.91
CA HIS A 289 -21.66 -4.23 3.24
C HIS A 289 -20.31 -3.74 3.78
N ILE A 290 -19.87 -2.58 3.29
CA ILE A 290 -18.66 -1.89 3.70
C ILE A 290 -19.06 -0.58 4.35
N GLN A 291 -18.54 -0.30 5.54
CA GLN A 291 -18.59 1.01 6.17
C GLN A 291 -17.18 1.60 6.31
N VAL A 292 -17.01 2.86 5.90
CA VAL A 292 -15.78 3.62 6.19
C VAL A 292 -15.86 4.13 7.63
N ARG A 293 -15.02 3.59 8.52
CA ARG A 293 -15.03 3.91 9.96
C ARG A 293 -14.19 5.14 10.27
N THR A 294 -12.90 5.07 9.92
CA THR A 294 -11.90 6.09 10.29
C THR A 294 -11.07 6.45 9.06
N LEU A 295 -10.86 7.75 8.82
CA LEU A 295 -9.84 8.21 7.87
C LEU A 295 -8.47 8.10 8.54
N LEU A 296 -7.64 7.18 8.05
CA LEU A 296 -6.31 6.89 8.56
C LEU A 296 -5.24 7.80 7.93
N ASP A 297 -5.39 8.08 6.64
CA ASP A 297 -4.63 9.09 5.90
C ASP A 297 -5.60 9.92 5.03
N ASN A 298 -5.41 11.23 5.00
CA ASN A 298 -6.28 12.15 4.27
C ASN A 298 -5.47 13.21 3.53
N GLY A 299 -4.90 12.81 2.40
CA GLY A 299 -4.17 13.68 1.49
C GLY A 299 -5.05 14.30 0.40
N PRO A 300 -4.45 15.13 -0.47
CA PRO A 300 -5.16 15.84 -1.54
C PRO A 300 -5.41 14.98 -2.79
N PHE A 301 -4.69 13.85 -2.93
CA PHE A 301 -4.85 12.89 -4.02
C PHE A 301 -5.00 11.44 -3.55
N TYR A 302 -4.56 11.14 -2.32
CA TYR A 302 -4.55 9.81 -1.74
C TYR A 302 -5.21 9.83 -0.37
N GLN A 303 -5.99 8.80 -0.07
CA GLN A 303 -6.59 8.59 1.25
C GLN A 303 -6.50 7.12 1.61
N ARG A 304 -6.37 6.85 2.91
CA ARG A 304 -6.46 5.51 3.50
C ARG A 304 -7.51 5.50 4.60
N TYR A 305 -8.24 4.40 4.72
CA TYR A 305 -9.33 4.27 5.69
C TYR A 305 -9.31 2.92 6.38
N LEU A 306 -9.80 2.89 7.62
CA LEU A 306 -10.26 1.68 8.27
C LEU A 306 -11.66 1.36 7.77
N LEU A 307 -11.83 0.17 7.22
CA LEU A 307 -13.11 -0.37 6.77
C LEU A 307 -13.67 -1.33 7.82
N GLN A 308 -14.99 -1.39 7.91
CA GLN A 308 -15.72 -2.47 8.56
C GLN A 308 -16.59 -3.17 7.53
N GLY A 309 -16.41 -4.48 7.38
CA GLY A 309 -17.17 -5.34 6.49
C GLY A 309 -18.24 -6.12 7.25
N ARG A 310 -19.37 -6.39 6.60
CA ARG A 310 -20.41 -7.32 7.08
C ARG A 310 -20.87 -8.22 5.94
N CYS A 311 -20.93 -9.52 6.18
CA CYS A 311 -21.43 -10.52 5.23
C CYS A 311 -21.99 -11.70 6.04
N ASP A 312 -23.22 -12.14 5.78
CA ASP A 312 -23.88 -13.26 6.50
C ASP A 312 -23.80 -13.18 8.04
N GLY A 313 -23.87 -11.97 8.61
CA GLY A 313 -23.74 -11.76 10.06
C GLY A 313 -22.31 -11.85 10.60
N ALA A 314 -21.31 -12.22 9.79
CA ALA A 314 -19.90 -12.08 10.15
C ALA A 314 -19.47 -10.62 9.99
N GLU A 315 -18.66 -10.13 10.92
CA GLU A 315 -18.00 -8.83 10.83
C GLU A 315 -16.51 -9.00 10.50
N SER A 316 -15.95 -8.03 9.80
CA SER A 316 -14.51 -7.94 9.52
C SER A 316 -14.02 -6.52 9.57
N TYR A 317 -12.72 -6.37 9.80
CA TYR A 317 -12.01 -5.12 9.57
C TYR A 317 -11.15 -5.21 8.31
N GLY A 318 -10.80 -4.05 7.78
CA GLY A 318 -10.14 -3.96 6.50
C GLY A 318 -9.47 -2.62 6.27
N ILE A 319 -8.70 -2.54 5.20
CA ILE A 319 -8.05 -1.30 4.75
C ILE A 319 -8.66 -0.90 3.41
N GLY A 320 -8.97 0.38 3.27
CA GLY A 320 -9.42 0.97 2.03
C GLY A 320 -8.49 2.09 1.58
N GLU A 321 -8.36 2.25 0.28
CA GLU A 321 -7.55 3.30 -0.34
C GLU A 321 -8.32 3.99 -1.47
N ASN A 322 -8.09 5.28 -1.64
CA ASN A 322 -8.65 6.07 -2.74
C ASN A 322 -7.53 6.88 -3.38
N LEU A 323 -7.40 6.81 -4.69
CA LEU A 323 -6.37 7.53 -5.42
C LEU A 323 -6.93 8.23 -6.65
N VAL A 324 -6.41 9.44 -6.89
CA VAL A 324 -6.64 10.21 -8.11
C VAL A 324 -5.30 10.49 -8.78
N PRO A 325 -4.86 9.65 -9.74
CA PRO A 325 -3.53 9.71 -10.34
C PRO A 325 -3.13 11.09 -10.89
N HIS A 326 -4.02 11.79 -11.59
CA HIS A 326 -3.70 13.10 -12.18
C HIS A 326 -3.38 14.19 -11.14
N ARG A 327 -3.77 14.02 -9.87
CA ARG A 327 -3.46 14.96 -8.78
C ARG A 327 -2.16 14.63 -8.06
N VAL A 328 -1.59 13.45 -8.32
CA VAL A 328 -0.33 13.01 -7.71
C VAL A 328 0.79 13.96 -8.14
N ASP A 329 1.50 14.48 -7.14
CA ASP A 329 2.62 15.40 -7.32
C ASP A 329 2.27 16.68 -8.12
N GLY A 330 0.99 17.11 -8.10
CA GLY A 330 0.56 18.36 -8.75
C GLY A 330 1.28 19.59 -8.17
N ASP A 331 1.54 20.62 -8.99
CA ASP A 331 2.41 21.75 -8.60
C ASP A 331 1.99 22.47 -7.32
N LEU A 332 0.68 22.60 -7.09
CA LEU A 332 0.11 23.21 -5.87
C LEU A 332 0.21 22.30 -4.64
N LEU A 333 0.24 20.98 -4.82
CA LEU A 333 0.18 19.98 -3.75
C LEU A 333 1.56 19.43 -3.39
N ARG A 334 2.52 19.49 -4.32
CA ARG A 334 3.90 18.99 -4.15
C ARG A 334 4.59 19.54 -2.89
N PRO A 335 4.45 20.81 -2.49
CA PRO A 335 4.99 21.28 -1.21
C PRO A 335 4.46 20.51 0.00
N LEU A 336 3.16 20.13 0.01
CA LEU A 336 2.55 19.35 1.09
C LEU A 336 3.07 17.91 1.10
N VAL A 337 3.29 17.31 -0.07
CA VAL A 337 3.91 15.97 -0.17
C VAL A 337 5.35 15.99 0.34
N ARG A 338 6.14 17.01 -0.04
CA ARG A 338 7.50 17.22 0.48
C ARG A 338 7.55 17.36 2.01
N MET A 339 6.48 17.80 2.65
CA MET A 339 6.39 17.86 4.12
C MET A 339 6.17 16.49 4.76
N ARG A 340 5.81 15.44 4.01
CA ARG A 340 5.56 14.08 4.56
C ARG A 340 6.62 13.07 4.16
N VAL A 341 7.54 13.42 3.26
CA VAL A 341 8.60 12.53 2.78
C VAL A 341 9.94 12.93 3.39
N HIS A 342 10.55 11.97 4.08
CA HIS A 342 11.91 12.03 4.58
C HIS A 342 12.89 11.62 3.47
N ARG A 343 13.93 12.42 3.25
CA ARG A 343 15.08 12.08 2.41
C ARG A 343 16.25 11.77 3.32
N ALA A 344 16.75 10.53 3.28
CA ALA A 344 17.82 10.09 4.18
C ALA A 344 19.11 10.92 4.02
N ASN A 345 19.51 11.22 2.77
CA ASN A 345 20.74 11.95 2.45
C ASN A 345 20.48 13.30 1.76
N GLY A 346 19.33 13.93 2.02
CA GLY A 346 18.93 15.15 1.29
C GLY A 346 18.28 16.21 2.18
N PRO A 347 18.04 17.42 1.64
CA PRO A 347 17.34 18.46 2.35
C PRO A 347 15.89 18.04 2.61
N ASN A 348 15.49 18.13 3.87
CA ASN A 348 14.14 17.83 4.33
C ASN A 348 13.36 19.12 4.60
N SER A 349 12.03 19.04 4.49
CA SER A 349 11.18 20.15 4.92
C SER A 349 11.32 20.38 6.42
N MET A 350 11.41 21.64 6.85
CA MET A 350 11.38 22.00 8.28
C MET A 350 10.10 21.55 8.99
N TRP A 351 9.02 21.31 8.23
CA TRP A 351 7.72 20.87 8.76
C TRP A 351 7.58 19.35 8.86
N LEU A 352 8.55 18.58 8.35
CA LEU A 352 8.53 17.12 8.34
C LEU A 352 8.27 16.47 9.71
N PRO A 353 8.79 16.98 10.84
CA PRO A 353 8.47 16.48 12.17
C PRO A 353 6.97 16.47 12.55
N LEU A 354 6.15 17.33 11.92
CA LEU A 354 4.70 17.36 12.16
C LEU A 354 3.95 16.22 11.47
N PHE A 355 4.57 15.54 10.52
CA PHE A 355 3.90 14.52 9.70
C PHE A 355 4.62 13.18 9.70
N SER A 356 5.73 13.08 10.43
CA SER A 356 6.56 11.88 10.51
C SER A 356 6.81 11.45 11.96
N GLY A 357 7.10 10.17 12.14
CA GLY A 357 7.26 9.55 13.44
C GLY A 357 5.93 9.38 14.20
N PRO A 358 6.00 9.17 15.53
CA PRO A 358 4.83 8.97 16.37
C PRO A 358 3.83 10.14 16.28
N SER A 359 2.53 9.90 16.36
CA SER A 359 1.53 10.98 16.24
C SER A 359 1.45 11.87 17.47
N GLN A 360 1.67 11.29 18.66
CA GLN A 360 1.79 12.06 19.90
C GLN A 360 3.09 12.87 19.92
N GLY A 361 3.04 14.10 20.46
CA GLY A 361 4.22 14.94 20.66
C GLY A 361 4.74 15.69 19.42
N ARG A 362 4.10 15.58 18.24
CA ARG A 362 4.50 16.23 16.97
C ARG A 362 4.83 17.72 17.10
N TRP A 363 3.94 18.47 17.74
CA TRP A 363 4.13 19.91 17.98
C TRP A 363 5.33 20.20 18.89
N GLY A 364 5.58 19.35 19.90
CA GLY A 364 6.73 19.49 20.79
C GLY A 364 8.07 19.20 20.11
N ARG A 365 8.08 18.28 19.12
CA ARG A 365 9.26 17.99 18.31
C ARG A 365 9.56 19.09 17.27
N LEU A 366 8.53 19.71 16.68
CA LEU A 366 8.72 20.83 15.75
C LEU A 366 9.31 22.06 16.46
N ILE A 367 8.82 22.39 17.65
CA ILE A 367 9.19 23.61 18.39
C ILE A 367 10.54 23.46 19.11
N GLY A 368 11.12 22.25 19.15
CA GLY A 368 12.36 21.97 19.85
C GLY A 368 12.21 22.21 21.35
N ARG A 369 11.69 21.22 22.09
CA ARG A 369 11.91 21.17 23.55
C ARG A 369 13.21 20.41 23.84
N PRO A 370 14.34 21.08 24.10
CA PRO A 370 15.40 20.46 24.89
C PRO A 370 14.84 20.26 26.30
N GLY A 371 14.92 19.05 26.83
CA GLY A 371 14.50 18.87 28.21
C GLY A 371 14.46 17.44 28.70
N LYS A 372 15.64 16.90 29.02
CA LYS A 372 15.95 16.35 30.35
C LYS A 372 17.46 16.45 30.60
N ILE A 373 17.89 17.60 31.14
CA ILE A 373 18.97 17.55 32.14
C ILE A 373 18.27 17.06 33.40
N ARG A 374 18.49 15.79 33.75
CA ARG A 374 18.49 15.38 35.15
C ARG A 374 19.94 15.46 35.58
N VAL A 375 20.16 16.23 36.66
CA VAL A 375 21.43 16.63 37.28
C VAL A 375 22.53 15.58 37.14
#